data_AF-A0A2L0X3K8-F1
#
_entry.id   AF-A0A2L0X3K8-F1
#
_cell.length_a   1.000
_cell.length_b   1.000
_cell.length_c   1.000
_cell.angle_alpha   90.00
_cell.angle_beta   90.00
_cell.angle_gamma   90.00
#
_symmetry.space_group_name_H-M   'P 1'
#
loop_
_entity.id
_entity.type
_entity.pdbx_description
1 polymer ?
#
loop_
_entity_poly.entity_id
_entity_poly.type
_entity_poly.pdbx_seq_one_letter_code
_entity_poly.pdbx_strand_id
1 'polypeptide(L)'
;MTDVRETRQADAARAREHEDPHENQAPIPRYVLAMVAVLVAWGAWYIATAPINQAPELGDRRTLADLRGNAKGAGAKVDGAAIFQSRCVACHQSNGQGLPGVFPPLAGSEWVNGNESRVARIVLRGVTGKLTVKGAVYNGAMPAFADQLTDAEIAAVLTHVRAQWGNSASAISAETVAASRADTAGMKGSFDGDAALGGSGG
;
A
#
# COMPACT_ATOMS: atom_id res chain seq x y z
N MET A 1 61.31 -8.82 23.59
CA MET A 1 61.00 -10.15 23.00
C MET A 1 59.72 -10.14 22.13
N THR A 2 58.98 -9.03 22.07
CA THR A 2 57.71 -8.88 21.32
C THR A 2 57.91 -8.53 19.84
N ASP A 3 58.97 -7.77 19.54
CA ASP A 3 59.31 -7.21 18.23
C ASP A 3 59.49 -8.27 17.10
N VAL A 4 60.12 -9.40 17.40
CA VAL A 4 60.38 -10.47 16.40
C VAL A 4 59.12 -11.27 16.04
N ARG A 5 58.10 -11.27 16.90
CA ARG A 5 56.82 -11.94 16.62
C ARG A 5 55.89 -11.05 15.81
N GLU A 6 55.86 -9.75 16.10
CA GLU A 6 55.07 -8.78 15.34
C GLU A 6 55.58 -8.63 13.91
N THR A 7 56.90 -8.58 13.71
CA THR A 7 57.50 -8.57 12.36
C THR A 7 57.15 -9.83 11.57
N ARG A 8 57.29 -11.02 12.19
CA ARG A 8 56.87 -12.29 11.55
C ARG A 8 55.37 -12.36 11.24
N GLN A 9 54.51 -11.77 12.06
CA GLN A 9 53.08 -11.70 11.79
C GLN A 9 52.76 -10.72 10.66
N ALA A 10 53.44 -9.58 10.61
CA ALA A 10 53.33 -8.60 9.53
C ALA A 10 53.83 -9.16 8.19
N ASP A 11 54.95 -9.88 8.19
CA ASP A 11 55.50 -10.54 7.00
C ASP A 11 54.58 -11.65 6.50
N ALA A 12 54.01 -12.45 7.42
CA ALA A 12 53.02 -13.45 7.07
C ALA A 12 51.71 -12.84 6.56
N ALA A 13 51.34 -11.63 7.00
CA ALA A 13 50.18 -10.90 6.48
C ALA A 13 50.43 -10.38 5.07
N ARG A 14 51.58 -9.75 4.81
CA ARG A 14 51.98 -9.27 3.47
C ARG A 14 52.17 -10.40 2.47
N ALA A 15 52.66 -11.56 2.90
CA ALA A 15 52.77 -12.74 2.04
C ALA A 15 51.42 -13.34 1.61
N ARG A 16 50.31 -12.94 2.26
CA ARG A 16 48.94 -13.33 1.88
C ARG A 16 48.24 -12.28 1.01
N GLU A 17 48.86 -11.12 0.81
CA GLU A 17 48.36 -10.10 -0.11
C GLU A 17 48.84 -10.46 -1.51
N HIS A 18 47.93 -11.03 -2.32
CA HIS A 18 48.14 -11.16 -3.75
C HIS A 18 48.00 -9.77 -4.39
N GLU A 19 48.81 -9.49 -5.41
CA GLU A 19 48.76 -8.23 -6.16
C GLU A 19 47.33 -8.00 -6.70
N ASP A 20 46.79 -6.80 -6.48
CA ASP A 20 45.43 -6.48 -6.91
C ASP A 20 45.30 -6.68 -8.42
N PRO A 21 44.29 -7.43 -8.89
CA PRO A 21 44.13 -7.68 -10.31
C PRO A 21 43.95 -6.35 -11.03
N HIS A 22 44.90 -6.03 -11.91
CA HIS A 22 44.81 -4.83 -12.73
C HIS A 22 43.75 -5.01 -13.82
N GLU A 23 42.79 -4.09 -13.87
CA GLU A 23 41.84 -3.96 -14.96
C GLU A 23 42.61 -3.59 -16.24
N ASN A 24 43.00 -4.58 -17.02
CA ASN A 24 43.60 -4.35 -18.32
C ASN A 24 42.54 -3.79 -19.26
N GLN A 25 42.86 -2.74 -20.01
CA GLN A 25 41.99 -2.19 -21.04
C GLN A 25 41.93 -3.15 -22.24
N ALA A 26 41.19 -4.25 -22.09
CA ALA A 26 40.87 -5.13 -23.21
C ALA A 26 39.87 -4.40 -24.11
N PRO A 27 40.23 -4.03 -25.35
CA PRO A 27 39.29 -3.36 -26.25
C PRO A 27 38.08 -4.26 -26.46
N ILE A 28 36.88 -3.67 -26.45
CA ILE A 28 35.62 -4.41 -26.58
C ILE A 28 35.70 -5.30 -27.83
N PRO A 29 35.45 -6.62 -27.70
CA PRO A 29 35.55 -7.52 -28.84
C PRO A 29 34.61 -7.08 -29.97
N ARG A 30 35.13 -7.04 -31.21
CA ARG A 30 34.39 -6.51 -32.38
C ARG A 30 33.05 -7.20 -32.62
N TYR A 31 32.92 -8.49 -32.26
CA TYR A 31 31.66 -9.22 -32.37
C TYR A 31 30.58 -8.70 -31.42
N VAL A 32 30.95 -8.22 -30.22
CA VAL A 32 30.02 -7.61 -29.27
C VAL A 32 29.50 -6.29 -29.83
N LEU A 33 30.38 -5.45 -30.38
CA LEU A 33 29.99 -4.21 -31.04
C LEU A 33 29.07 -4.47 -32.25
N ALA A 34 29.38 -5.48 -33.05
CA ALA A 34 28.53 -5.88 -34.18
C ALA A 34 27.15 -6.37 -33.70
N MET A 35 27.09 -7.18 -32.65
CA MET A 35 25.84 -7.66 -32.06
C MET A 35 24.98 -6.49 -31.53
N VAL A 36 25.59 -5.55 -30.81
CA VAL A 36 24.90 -4.35 -30.31
C VAL A 36 24.38 -3.51 -31.47
N ALA A 37 25.18 -3.29 -32.51
CA ALA A 37 24.75 -2.54 -33.69
C ALA A 37 23.57 -3.20 -34.41
N VAL A 38 23.56 -4.53 -34.53
CA VAL A 38 22.45 -5.30 -35.10
C VAL A 38 21.18 -5.16 -34.27
N LEU A 39 21.27 -5.26 -32.94
CA LEU A 39 20.11 -5.10 -32.05
C LEU A 39 19.52 -3.68 -32.10
N VAL A 40 20.38 -2.67 -32.14
CA VAL A 40 19.95 -1.27 -32.27
C VAL A 40 19.29 -1.02 -33.62
N ALA A 41 19.89 -1.50 -34.71
CA ALA A 41 19.32 -1.37 -36.05
C ALA A 41 17.98 -2.12 -36.16
N TRP A 42 17.88 -3.32 -35.60
CA TRP A 42 16.64 -4.10 -35.56
C TRP A 42 15.56 -3.41 -34.74
N GLY A 43 15.89 -2.88 -33.55
CA GLY A 43 14.96 -2.14 -32.71
C GLY A 43 14.45 -0.85 -33.37
N ALA A 44 15.34 -0.10 -34.02
CA ALA A 44 14.98 1.11 -34.76
C ALA A 44 14.07 0.80 -35.96
N TRP A 45 14.40 -0.26 -36.73
CA TRP A 45 13.56 -0.73 -37.82
C TRP A 45 12.20 -1.22 -37.33
N TYR A 46 12.17 -2.01 -36.25
CA TYR A 46 10.94 -2.50 -35.63
C TYR A 46 10.05 -1.33 -35.19
N ILE A 47 10.57 -0.34 -34.47
CA ILE A 47 9.80 0.83 -34.03
C ILE A 47 9.28 1.65 -35.23
N ALA A 48 10.09 1.82 -36.28
CA ALA A 48 9.69 2.60 -37.45
C ALA A 48 8.63 1.87 -38.33
N THR A 49 8.62 0.55 -38.32
CA THR A 49 7.74 -0.27 -39.17
C THR A 49 6.57 -0.91 -38.43
N ALA A 50 6.64 -1.01 -37.10
CA ALA A 50 5.57 -1.57 -36.29
C ALA A 50 4.37 -0.61 -36.30
N PRO A 51 3.14 -1.13 -36.54
CA PRO A 51 1.95 -0.30 -36.47
C PRO A 51 1.73 0.13 -35.02
N ILE A 52 2.04 1.39 -34.71
CA ILE A 52 1.84 2.03 -33.39
C ILE A 52 0.36 2.18 -33.01
N ASN A 53 -0.53 1.98 -33.99
CA ASN A 53 -1.98 2.07 -33.84
C ASN A 53 -2.64 0.69 -33.87
N GLN A 54 -2.14 -0.25 -33.06
CA GLN A 54 -2.83 -1.52 -32.88
C GLN A 54 -4.14 -1.30 -32.12
N ALA A 55 -5.14 -2.07 -32.51
CA ALA A 55 -6.46 -2.02 -31.93
C ALA A 55 -6.36 -2.36 -30.41
N PRO A 56 -7.01 -1.61 -29.49
CA PRO A 56 -6.89 -1.76 -28.03
C PRO A 56 -7.13 -3.19 -27.50
N GLU A 57 -7.81 -4.03 -28.29
CA GLU A 57 -8.02 -5.45 -28.00
C GLU A 57 -6.75 -6.30 -27.87
N LEU A 58 -5.59 -5.86 -28.38
CA LEU A 58 -4.31 -6.55 -28.23
C LEU A 58 -3.53 -6.14 -26.96
N GLY A 59 -4.00 -5.13 -26.22
CA GLY A 59 -3.46 -4.72 -24.92
C GLY A 59 -4.13 -5.44 -23.74
N ASP A 60 -4.16 -4.79 -22.57
CA ASP A 60 -4.83 -5.29 -21.35
C ASP A 60 -6.37 -5.25 -21.40
N ARG A 61 -6.93 -4.99 -22.59
CA ARG A 61 -8.36 -4.86 -22.90
C ARG A 61 -9.10 -3.79 -22.09
N ARG A 62 -8.40 -2.90 -21.39
CA ARG A 62 -9.05 -1.78 -20.69
C ARG A 62 -9.48 -0.75 -21.71
N THR A 63 -10.77 -0.51 -21.78
CA THR A 63 -11.36 0.54 -22.59
C THR A 63 -11.19 1.90 -21.91
N LEU A 64 -11.33 2.99 -22.68
CA LEU A 64 -11.41 4.33 -22.09
C LEU A 64 -12.58 4.47 -21.10
N ALA A 65 -13.59 3.58 -21.16
CA ALA A 65 -14.66 3.50 -20.17
C ALA A 65 -14.19 2.87 -18.84
N ASP A 66 -13.22 1.95 -18.87
CA ASP A 66 -12.62 1.37 -17.65
C ASP A 66 -11.69 2.37 -16.94
N LEU A 67 -11.12 3.32 -17.69
CA LEU A 67 -10.25 4.38 -17.14
C LEU A 67 -11.05 5.61 -16.68
N ARG A 68 -12.18 5.89 -17.32
CA ARG A 68 -13.15 6.91 -16.89
C ARG A 68 -14.06 6.29 -15.84
N GLY A 69 -13.50 6.05 -14.65
CA GLY A 69 -14.15 5.42 -13.50
C GLY A 69 -15.67 5.49 -13.58
N ASN A 70 -16.29 4.38 -13.97
CA ASN A 70 -17.73 4.28 -14.00
C ASN A 70 -18.19 4.52 -12.56
N ALA A 71 -18.95 5.59 -12.33
CA ALA A 71 -19.82 5.68 -11.17
C ALA A 71 -20.77 4.49 -11.29
N LYS A 72 -20.37 3.34 -10.74
CA LYS A 72 -21.20 2.14 -10.75
C LYS A 72 -22.45 2.49 -10.00
N GLY A 73 -23.51 2.68 -10.76
CA GLY A 73 -24.85 2.95 -10.25
C GLY A 73 -25.26 1.90 -9.23
N ALA A 74 -26.13 2.33 -8.32
CA ALA A 74 -26.78 1.52 -7.32
C ALA A 74 -27.28 0.19 -7.92
N GLY A 75 -26.54 -0.90 -7.68
CA GLY A 75 -26.92 -2.23 -8.17
C GLY A 75 -25.77 -3.19 -8.47
N ALA A 76 -24.56 -2.70 -8.78
CA ALA A 76 -23.40 -3.59 -8.85
C ALA A 76 -22.90 -3.87 -7.44
N LYS A 77 -22.89 -5.15 -7.02
CA LYS A 77 -22.37 -5.57 -5.71
C LYS A 77 -20.90 -5.15 -5.60
N VAL A 78 -20.61 -4.12 -4.80
CA VAL A 78 -19.25 -3.65 -4.56
C VAL A 78 -18.55 -4.66 -3.64
N ASP A 79 -17.37 -5.13 -4.05
CA ASP A 79 -16.62 -6.15 -3.32
C ASP A 79 -15.76 -5.50 -2.22
N GLY A 80 -16.30 -5.48 -1.00
CA GLY A 80 -15.60 -4.98 0.17
C GLY A 80 -14.32 -5.75 0.53
N ALA A 81 -14.25 -7.05 0.22
CA ALA A 81 -13.06 -7.85 0.49
C ALA A 81 -11.91 -7.45 -0.45
N ALA A 82 -12.20 -7.25 -1.74
CA ALA A 82 -11.22 -6.77 -2.71
C ALA A 82 -10.70 -5.37 -2.36
N ILE A 83 -11.57 -4.48 -1.89
CA ILE A 83 -11.16 -3.14 -1.41
C ILE A 83 -10.27 -3.27 -0.18
N PHE A 84 -10.63 -4.11 0.78
CA PHE A 84 -9.80 -4.36 1.98
C PHE A 84 -8.40 -4.83 1.59
N GLN A 85 -8.31 -5.82 0.69
CA GLN A 85 -7.03 -6.36 0.21
C GLN A 85 -6.16 -5.32 -0.50
N SER A 86 -6.76 -4.44 -1.29
CA SER A 86 -6.02 -3.45 -2.07
C SER A 86 -5.65 -2.18 -1.28
N ARG A 87 -6.42 -1.81 -0.25
CA ARG A 87 -6.26 -0.50 0.43
C ARG A 87 -5.93 -0.60 1.91
N CYS A 88 -6.42 -1.63 2.60
CA CYS A 88 -6.41 -1.68 4.07
C CYS A 88 -5.40 -2.68 4.62
N VAL A 89 -5.15 -3.78 3.90
CA VAL A 89 -4.31 -4.90 4.34
C VAL A 89 -2.87 -4.50 4.63
N ALA A 90 -2.31 -3.51 3.93
CA ALA A 90 -0.94 -3.07 4.14
C ALA A 90 -0.65 -2.69 5.61
N CYS A 91 -1.66 -2.12 6.30
CA CYS A 91 -1.53 -1.71 7.70
C CYS A 91 -2.28 -2.67 8.63
N HIS A 92 -3.52 -3.01 8.32
CA HIS A 92 -4.36 -3.83 9.21
C HIS A 92 -4.16 -5.34 9.07
N GLN A 93 -3.30 -5.77 8.14
CA GLN A 93 -3.01 -7.16 7.81
C GLN A 93 -4.22 -7.93 7.26
N SER A 94 -3.97 -9.05 6.59
CA SER A 94 -5.02 -9.90 5.99
C SER A 94 -5.96 -10.53 7.02
N ASN A 95 -5.49 -10.69 8.25
CA ASN A 95 -6.24 -11.24 9.38
C ASN A 95 -6.82 -10.16 10.31
N GLY A 96 -6.73 -8.87 9.93
CA GLY A 96 -7.25 -7.77 10.73
C GLY A 96 -6.55 -7.55 12.07
N GLN A 97 -5.41 -8.19 12.35
CA GLN A 97 -4.70 -8.06 13.63
C GLN A 97 -3.83 -6.81 13.72
N GLY A 98 -3.58 -6.14 12.59
CA GLY A 98 -2.63 -5.04 12.53
C GLY A 98 -1.23 -5.47 12.98
N LEU A 99 -0.49 -4.52 13.56
CA LEU A 99 0.83 -4.74 14.13
C LEU A 99 0.87 -4.09 15.52
N PRO A 100 1.02 -4.88 16.61
CA PRO A 100 1.00 -4.34 17.97
C PRO A 100 1.94 -3.15 18.15
N GLY A 101 1.43 -2.08 18.75
CA GLY A 101 2.17 -0.82 18.98
C GLY A 101 2.28 0.11 17.77
N VAL A 102 1.92 -0.33 16.56
CA VAL A 102 2.04 0.46 15.32
C VAL A 102 0.67 0.63 14.63
N PHE A 103 0.02 -0.47 14.27
CA PHE A 103 -1.28 -0.47 13.59
C PHE A 103 -2.32 -1.21 14.43
N PRO A 104 -3.46 -0.58 14.76
CA PRO A 104 -4.45 -1.20 15.63
C PRO A 104 -5.14 -2.39 14.96
N PRO A 105 -5.54 -3.41 15.75
CA PRO A 105 -6.34 -4.52 15.25
C PRO A 105 -7.76 -4.05 14.94
N LEU A 106 -8.29 -4.53 13.81
CA LEU A 106 -9.73 -4.48 13.47
C LEU A 106 -10.47 -5.71 14.01
N ALA A 107 -9.75 -6.81 14.24
CA ALA A 107 -10.30 -8.07 14.75
C ALA A 107 -10.78 -7.95 16.20
N GLY A 108 -12.10 -8.09 16.40
CA GLY A 108 -12.75 -7.96 17.72
C GLY A 108 -12.58 -6.56 18.32
N SER A 109 -12.43 -5.53 17.48
CA SER A 109 -12.25 -4.15 17.93
C SER A 109 -13.58 -3.56 18.37
N GLU A 110 -13.58 -2.89 19.51
CA GLU A 110 -14.72 -2.13 20.02
C GLU A 110 -15.12 -0.99 19.06
N TRP A 111 -14.16 -0.43 18.33
CA TRP A 111 -14.40 0.61 17.32
C TRP A 111 -15.13 0.06 16.10
N VAL A 112 -14.75 -1.13 15.64
CA VAL A 112 -15.40 -1.80 14.51
C VAL A 112 -16.80 -2.27 14.90
N ASN A 113 -16.98 -2.79 16.12
CA ASN A 113 -18.28 -3.30 16.57
C ASN A 113 -19.23 -2.22 17.10
N GLY A 114 -18.73 -1.02 17.38
CA GLY A 114 -19.51 0.11 17.87
C GLY A 114 -20.27 0.87 16.78
N ASN A 115 -20.35 2.19 16.96
CA ASN A 115 -21.16 3.09 16.14
C ASN A 115 -20.72 3.13 14.66
N GLU A 116 -21.67 2.88 13.76
CA GLU A 116 -21.45 2.83 12.31
C GLU A 116 -20.92 4.17 11.73
N SER A 117 -21.53 5.28 12.13
CA SER A 117 -21.11 6.61 11.66
C SER A 117 -19.73 6.98 12.18
N ARG A 118 -19.32 6.49 13.36
CA ARG A 118 -17.97 6.74 13.91
C ARG A 118 -16.92 6.04 13.05
N VAL A 119 -17.07 4.76 12.74
CA VAL A 119 -16.09 4.04 11.90
C VAL A 119 -16.11 4.54 10.45
N ALA A 120 -17.27 4.95 9.92
CA ALA A 120 -17.36 5.60 8.61
C ALA A 120 -16.58 6.92 8.56
N ARG A 121 -16.73 7.76 9.59
CA ARG A 121 -16.00 9.04 9.70
C ARG A 121 -14.48 8.83 9.77
N ILE A 122 -14.01 7.80 10.49
CA ILE A 122 -12.58 7.45 10.55
C ILE A 122 -12.04 7.13 9.15
N VAL A 123 -12.74 6.31 8.35
CA VAL A 123 -12.29 6.01 6.97
C VAL A 123 -12.34 7.24 6.09
N LEU A 124 -13.39 8.06 6.20
CA LEU A 124 -13.56 9.27 5.40
C LEU A 124 -12.45 10.30 5.66
N ARG A 125 -12.12 10.58 6.93
CA ARG A 125 -11.23 11.70 7.31
C ARG A 125 -9.86 11.26 7.82
N GLY A 126 -9.65 9.97 8.04
CA GLY A 126 -8.45 9.48 8.68
C GLY A 126 -8.41 9.80 10.18
N VAL A 127 -7.43 9.24 10.87
CA VAL A 127 -7.19 9.48 12.29
C VAL A 127 -5.69 9.63 12.52
N THR A 128 -5.31 10.58 13.35
CA THR A 128 -3.95 10.84 13.80
C THR A 128 -3.91 10.93 15.31
N GLY A 129 -2.76 10.68 15.92
CA GLY A 129 -2.60 10.84 17.36
C GLY A 129 -2.95 9.58 18.16
N LYS A 130 -3.18 9.76 19.46
CA LYS A 130 -3.36 8.65 20.40
C LYS A 130 -4.75 8.04 20.28
N LEU A 131 -4.81 6.75 19.95
CA LEU A 131 -6.04 5.97 19.86
C LEU A 131 -5.90 4.70 20.70
N THR A 132 -6.87 4.41 21.55
CA THR A 132 -6.87 3.20 22.37
C THR A 132 -7.76 2.15 21.74
N VAL A 133 -7.18 0.98 21.42
CA VAL A 133 -7.91 -0.14 20.82
C VAL A 133 -7.61 -1.40 21.60
N LYS A 134 -8.66 -2.05 22.13
CA LYS A 134 -8.55 -3.24 23.00
C LYS A 134 -7.58 -3.06 24.17
N GLY A 135 -7.60 -1.86 24.77
CA GLY A 135 -6.77 -1.50 25.93
C GLY A 135 -5.30 -1.17 25.62
N ALA A 136 -4.86 -1.27 24.36
CA ALA A 136 -3.54 -0.85 23.93
C ALA A 136 -3.59 0.54 23.26
N VAL A 137 -2.58 1.38 23.53
CA VAL A 137 -2.47 2.73 22.95
C VAL A 137 -1.65 2.66 21.67
N TYR A 138 -2.19 3.26 20.60
CA TYR A 138 -1.56 3.43 19.30
C TYR A 138 -1.37 4.91 19.04
N ASN A 139 -0.23 5.31 18.49
CA ASN A 139 0.05 6.70 18.13
C ASN A 139 0.55 6.75 16.68
N GLY A 140 -0.40 6.67 15.75
CA GLY A 140 -0.13 6.56 14.32
C GLY A 140 -0.97 7.53 13.50
N ALA A 141 -0.89 7.39 12.18
CA ALA A 141 -1.69 8.14 11.22
C ALA A 141 -2.34 7.16 10.22
N MET A 142 -3.67 7.14 10.20
CA MET A 142 -4.47 6.51 9.16
C MET A 142 -4.90 7.60 8.16
N PRO A 143 -4.59 7.46 6.86
CA PRO A 143 -4.95 8.45 5.86
C PRO A 143 -6.47 8.53 5.63
N ALA A 144 -6.92 9.66 5.10
CA ALA A 144 -8.29 9.88 4.66
C ALA A 144 -8.57 9.21 3.31
N PHE A 145 -9.73 8.55 3.18
CA PHE A 145 -10.16 7.92 1.93
C PHE A 145 -11.37 8.61 1.28
N ALA A 146 -11.84 9.74 1.81
CA ALA A 146 -12.98 10.46 1.26
C ALA A 146 -12.85 10.73 -0.24
N ASP A 147 -11.69 11.15 -0.73
CA ASP A 147 -11.51 11.51 -2.14
C ASP A 147 -11.14 10.30 -3.03
N GLN A 148 -10.91 9.14 -2.43
CA GLN A 148 -10.43 7.93 -3.13
C GLN A 148 -11.51 6.86 -3.28
N LEU A 149 -12.48 6.83 -2.38
CA LEU A 149 -13.54 5.82 -2.34
C LEU A 149 -14.92 6.49 -2.28
N THR A 150 -15.83 5.95 -3.08
CA THR A 150 -17.25 6.30 -3.05
C THR A 150 -17.93 5.80 -1.78
N ASP A 151 -19.14 6.31 -1.50
CA ASP A 151 -19.91 5.90 -0.33
C ASP A 151 -20.25 4.40 -0.35
N ALA A 152 -20.55 3.86 -1.52
CA ALA A 152 -20.82 2.43 -1.70
C ALA A 152 -19.57 1.57 -1.46
N GLU A 153 -18.38 2.04 -1.87
CA GLU A 153 -17.10 1.34 -1.63
C GLU A 153 -16.71 1.33 -0.15
N ILE A 154 -16.84 2.47 0.53
CA ILE A 154 -16.59 2.57 1.97
C ILE A 154 -17.60 1.72 2.75
N ALA A 155 -18.88 1.76 2.39
CA ALA A 155 -19.92 0.92 3.01
C ALA A 155 -19.61 -0.57 2.84
N ALA A 156 -19.18 -0.99 1.63
CA ALA A 156 -18.84 -2.38 1.35
C ALA A 156 -17.61 -2.86 2.15
N VAL A 157 -16.52 -2.09 2.19
CA VAL A 157 -15.31 -2.49 2.94
C VAL A 157 -15.55 -2.52 4.44
N LEU A 158 -16.30 -1.55 4.98
CA LEU A 158 -16.66 -1.53 6.39
C LEU A 158 -17.58 -2.69 6.76
N THR A 159 -18.54 -3.01 5.90
CA THR A 159 -19.41 -4.20 6.06
C THR A 159 -18.60 -5.48 6.06
N HIS A 160 -17.62 -5.61 5.17
CA HIS A 160 -16.70 -6.74 5.18
C HIS A 160 -15.97 -6.83 6.52
N VAL A 161 -15.31 -5.76 6.96
CA VAL A 161 -14.57 -5.72 8.23
C VAL A 161 -15.45 -6.06 9.44
N ARG A 162 -16.70 -5.57 9.49
CA ARG A 162 -17.67 -5.83 10.57
C ARG A 162 -18.19 -7.27 10.62
N ALA A 163 -18.03 -8.03 9.53
CA ALA A 163 -18.40 -9.44 9.44
C ALA A 163 -17.22 -10.41 9.56
N GLN A 164 -15.98 -9.92 9.67
CA GLN A 164 -14.77 -10.75 9.73
C GLN A 164 -14.17 -10.81 11.14
N TRP A 165 -13.31 -11.81 11.37
CA TRP A 165 -12.41 -11.92 12.53
C TRP A 165 -13.09 -11.81 13.90
N GLY A 166 -14.28 -12.40 14.02
CA GLY A 166 -15.05 -12.42 15.27
C GLY A 166 -15.79 -11.12 15.57
N ASN A 167 -15.82 -10.17 14.63
CA ASN A 167 -16.73 -9.03 14.69
C ASN A 167 -18.17 -9.51 14.45
N SER A 168 -19.14 -8.89 15.14
CA SER A 168 -20.54 -9.29 15.15
C SER A 168 -21.46 -8.09 15.00
N ALA A 169 -21.12 -7.18 14.09
CA ALA A 169 -21.79 -5.90 13.95
C ALA A 169 -22.54 -5.80 12.61
N SER A 170 -23.60 -4.99 12.59
CA SER A 170 -24.47 -4.78 11.43
C SER A 170 -23.71 -4.30 10.19
N ALA A 171 -24.21 -4.64 9.01
CA ALA A 171 -23.72 -4.06 7.77
C ALA A 171 -23.93 -2.53 7.75
N ILE A 172 -23.02 -1.80 7.11
CA ILE A 172 -23.10 -0.35 6.97
C ILE A 172 -23.66 -0.02 5.59
N SER A 173 -24.66 0.87 5.55
CA SER A 173 -25.31 1.33 4.32
C SER A 173 -24.51 2.45 3.64
N ALA A 174 -24.68 2.62 2.32
CA ALA A 174 -24.07 3.74 1.60
C ALA A 174 -24.64 5.09 2.08
N GLU A 175 -25.91 5.10 2.50
CA GLU A 175 -26.62 6.25 3.04
C GLU A 175 -25.99 6.71 4.36
N THR A 176 -25.62 5.78 5.25
CA THR A 176 -24.90 6.07 6.50
C THR A 176 -23.54 6.74 6.22
N VAL A 177 -22.82 6.27 5.18
CA VAL A 177 -21.54 6.86 4.78
C VAL A 177 -21.74 8.24 4.16
N ALA A 178 -22.73 8.41 3.29
CA ALA A 178 -23.06 9.69 2.68
C ALA A 178 -23.41 10.75 3.73
N ALA A 179 -24.23 10.39 4.73
CA ALA A 179 -24.52 11.24 5.88
C ALA A 179 -23.25 11.61 6.66
N SER A 180 -22.40 10.61 6.96
CA SER A 180 -21.12 10.82 7.65
C SER A 180 -20.15 11.72 6.87
N ARG A 181 -20.18 11.65 5.53
CA ARG A 181 -19.39 12.50 4.63
C ARG A 181 -19.89 13.94 4.67
N ALA A 182 -21.20 14.14 4.62
CA ALA A 182 -21.82 15.46 4.74
C ALA A 182 -21.51 16.10 6.11
N ASP A 183 -21.66 15.34 7.20
CA ASP A 183 -21.39 15.80 8.57
C ASP A 183 -19.93 16.24 8.77
N THR A 184 -19.01 15.63 8.02
CA THR A 184 -17.58 15.95 8.12
C THR A 184 -17.08 16.86 7.00
N ALA A 185 -17.95 17.37 6.12
CA ALA A 185 -17.57 18.16 4.95
C ALA A 185 -16.75 19.42 5.30
N GLY A 186 -17.04 20.05 6.44
CA GLY A 186 -16.34 21.24 6.93
C GLY A 186 -15.06 20.97 7.71
N MET A 187 -14.72 19.70 7.98
CA MET A 187 -13.52 19.37 8.75
C MET A 187 -12.25 19.61 7.94
N LYS A 188 -11.27 20.25 8.59
CA LYS A 188 -9.92 20.43 8.04
C LYS A 188 -8.98 19.44 8.73
N GLY A 189 -8.55 18.41 8.00
CA GLY A 189 -7.64 17.38 8.51
C GLY A 189 -8.32 16.15 9.11
N SER A 190 -7.51 15.30 9.75
CA SER A 190 -7.90 14.04 10.38
C SER A 190 -8.42 14.22 11.81
N PHE A 191 -9.10 13.20 12.33
CA PHE A 191 -9.47 13.15 13.75
C PHE A 191 -8.22 13.05 14.63
N ASP A 192 -8.21 13.76 15.77
CA ASP A 192 -7.16 13.66 16.79
C ASP A 192 -7.48 12.54 17.79
N GLY A 193 -7.35 11.29 17.33
CA GLY A 193 -7.41 10.09 18.15
C GLY A 193 -8.65 9.97 19.05
N ASP A 194 -8.44 9.48 20.28
CA ASP A 194 -9.47 9.30 21.30
C ASP A 194 -10.17 10.62 21.67
N ALA A 195 -9.44 11.74 21.64
CA ALA A 195 -9.95 13.05 22.04
C ALA A 195 -11.06 13.55 21.12
N ALA A 196 -10.92 13.33 19.81
CA ALA A 196 -11.91 13.75 18.83
C ALA A 196 -13.05 12.73 18.64
N LEU A 197 -12.81 11.46 18.97
CA LEU A 197 -13.75 10.36 18.69
C LEU A 197 -14.51 9.84 19.92
N GLY A 198 -14.24 10.40 21.10
CA GLY A 198 -14.97 10.07 22.35
C GLY A 198 -14.45 8.82 23.07
N GLY A 199 -13.23 8.38 22.75
CA GLY A 199 -12.63 7.16 23.29
C GLY A 199 -13.35 5.87 22.91
N SER A 200 -12.80 4.73 23.32
CA SER A 200 -13.30 3.41 22.93
C SER A 200 -14.49 2.90 23.76
N GLY A 201 -14.88 3.64 24.81
CA GLY A 201 -15.90 3.25 25.78
C GLY A 201 -17.24 3.98 25.69
N GLY A 202 -17.51 4.71 24.61
CA GLY A 202 -18.75 5.50 24.41
C GLY A 202 -19.60 4.98 23.27
#